data_AF-A0A1J4LUX7-F1
#
_entry.id   AF-A0A1J4LUX7-F1
#
_cell.length_a   1.000
_cell.length_b   1.000
_cell.length_c   1.000
_cell.angle_alpha   90.00
_cell.angle_beta   90.00
_cell.angle_gamma   90.00
#
_symmetry.space_group_name_H-M   'P 1'
#
loop_
_entity.id
_entity.type
_entity.pdbx_description
1 polymer ?
#
loop_
_entity_poly.entity_id
_entity_poly.type
_entity_poly.pdbx_seq_one_letter_code
_entity_poly.pdbx_strand_id
1 'polypeptide(L)'
;MHAEFLTPDRIRQQYSLKIASALGLVVAVTLAFGVLFGIHITTGSSTGLENRAIAALTGILVIFSINLGLVGIILGGNIALALRQLGSKAEEIGNGNFDIDLTTSRVDEVGSLYDTVGGMRDSLETTLEEVEAEQQRAQEAKQNAEEKASELETERAQIKELQQEAEHQRQQLTTEAEQFSQTMAACANGQLNKRLESTTDNEAMEEIARSFNEMLDGICDVVPIFSSFQ
;
A
#
# COMPACT_ATOMS: atom_id res chain seq x y z
N MET A 1 26.38 -20.36 -48.33
CA MET A 1 26.54 -21.75 -47.84
C MET A 1 27.02 -21.65 -46.40
N HIS A 2 26.11 -21.93 -45.47
CA HIS A 2 26.19 -21.61 -44.04
C HIS A 2 27.15 -22.54 -43.31
N ALA A 3 28.17 -21.98 -42.65
CA ALA A 3 29.06 -22.71 -41.74
C ALA A 3 28.64 -22.47 -40.28
N GLU A 4 27.36 -22.69 -39.96
CA GLU A 4 26.78 -22.41 -38.63
C GLU A 4 26.52 -23.67 -37.78
N PHE A 5 26.91 -24.86 -38.24
CA PHE A 5 26.42 -26.13 -37.69
C PHE A 5 27.42 -26.95 -36.84
N LEU A 6 28.43 -26.34 -36.22
CA LEU A 6 29.42 -27.08 -35.40
C LEU A 6 29.73 -26.42 -34.05
N THR A 7 28.74 -25.85 -33.38
CA THR A 7 28.86 -25.59 -31.93
C THR A 7 27.80 -26.40 -31.18
N PRO A 8 28.19 -27.37 -30.34
CA PRO A 8 27.25 -28.12 -29.50
C PRO A 8 26.38 -27.16 -28.67
N ASP A 9 25.09 -27.48 -28.48
CA ASP A 9 24.13 -26.62 -27.75
C ASP A 9 24.62 -26.21 -26.35
N ARG A 10 25.47 -27.03 -25.73
CA ARG A 10 26.13 -26.71 -24.45
C ARG A 10 27.00 -25.46 -24.51
N ILE A 11 27.66 -25.17 -25.64
CA ILE A 11 28.48 -23.96 -25.83
C ILE A 11 27.60 -22.72 -25.99
N ARG A 12 26.35 -22.85 -26.47
CA ARG A 12 25.44 -21.70 -26.59
C ARG A 12 24.88 -21.24 -25.25
N GLN A 13 24.62 -22.16 -24.33
CA GLN A 13 23.97 -21.91 -23.04
C GLN A 13 24.88 -21.33 -21.95
N GLN A 14 26.20 -21.47 -22.09
CA GLN A 14 27.16 -20.96 -21.11
C GLN A 14 28.21 -20.09 -21.78
N TYR A 15 28.21 -18.80 -21.44
CA TYR A 15 29.20 -17.83 -21.86
C TYR A 15 30.59 -18.20 -21.35
N SER A 16 30.68 -18.78 -20.14
CA SER A 16 31.93 -19.35 -19.61
C SER A 16 32.54 -20.40 -20.54
N LEU A 17 31.71 -21.23 -21.18
CA LEU A 17 32.16 -22.23 -22.15
C LEU A 17 32.57 -21.59 -23.48
N LYS A 18 31.92 -20.50 -23.91
CA LYS A 18 32.37 -19.69 -25.06
C LYS A 18 33.75 -19.08 -24.79
N ILE A 19 33.97 -18.48 -23.61
CA ILE A 19 35.27 -17.95 -23.20
C ILE A 19 36.32 -19.07 -23.21
N ALA A 20 36.01 -20.22 -22.59
CA ALA A 20 36.94 -21.36 -22.55
C ALA A 20 37.27 -21.87 -23.97
N SER A 21 36.29 -21.92 -24.88
CA SER A 21 36.51 -22.31 -26.27
C SER A 21 37.39 -21.30 -27.03
N ALA A 22 37.18 -20.00 -26.82
CA ALA A 22 37.96 -18.95 -27.44
C ALA A 22 39.41 -18.97 -26.94
N LEU A 23 39.61 -19.08 -25.62
CA LEU A 23 40.95 -19.24 -25.02
C LEU A 23 41.63 -20.52 -25.48
N GLY A 24 40.89 -21.63 -25.56
CA GLY A 24 41.38 -22.89 -26.10
C GLY A 24 41.84 -22.76 -27.55
N LEU A 25 41.09 -22.03 -28.38
CA LEU A 25 41.48 -21.70 -29.76
C LEU A 25 42.75 -20.85 -29.81
N VAL A 26 42.86 -19.83 -28.96
CA VAL A 26 44.10 -19.02 -28.84
C VAL A 26 45.29 -19.92 -28.54
N VAL A 27 45.17 -20.79 -27.53
CA VAL A 27 46.24 -21.73 -27.15
C VAL A 27 46.57 -22.69 -28.30
N ALA A 28 45.56 -23.28 -28.95
CA ALA A 28 45.75 -24.21 -30.06
C ALA A 28 46.47 -23.56 -31.25
N VAL A 29 46.06 -22.33 -31.62
CA VAL A 29 46.70 -21.56 -32.70
C VAL A 29 48.13 -21.20 -32.32
N THR A 30 48.36 -20.69 -31.10
CA THR A 30 49.70 -20.35 -30.62
C THR A 30 50.63 -21.58 -30.58
N LEU A 31 50.14 -22.75 -30.15
CA LEU A 31 50.89 -24.00 -30.18
C LEU A 31 51.19 -24.47 -31.61
N ALA A 32 50.24 -24.35 -32.54
CA ALA A 32 50.45 -24.69 -33.95
C ALA A 32 51.54 -23.83 -34.58
N PHE A 33 51.54 -22.52 -34.32
CA PHE A 33 52.64 -21.63 -34.71
C PHE A 33 53.94 -22.00 -34.01
N GLY A 34 53.90 -22.38 -32.73
CA GLY A 34 55.06 -22.89 -32.00
C GLY A 34 55.71 -24.09 -32.67
N VAL A 35 54.91 -25.07 -33.12
CA VAL A 35 55.39 -26.23 -33.89
C VAL A 35 55.97 -25.80 -35.23
N LEU A 36 55.29 -24.91 -35.98
CA LEU A 36 55.77 -24.41 -37.26
C LEU A 36 57.12 -23.69 -37.13
N PHE A 37 57.26 -22.80 -36.14
CA PHE A 37 58.52 -22.14 -35.86
C PHE A 37 59.59 -23.12 -35.37
N GLY A 38 59.23 -24.12 -34.57
CA GLY A 38 60.12 -25.20 -34.16
C GLY A 38 60.70 -25.98 -35.34
N ILE A 39 59.87 -26.32 -36.32
CA ILE A 39 60.31 -26.95 -37.58
C ILE A 39 61.24 -25.98 -38.34
N HIS A 40 60.87 -24.71 -38.46
CA HIS A 40 61.72 -23.70 -39.15
C HIS A 40 63.11 -23.53 -38.51
N ILE A 41 63.20 -23.65 -37.18
CA ILE A 41 64.46 -23.63 -36.45
C ILE A 41 65.30 -24.88 -36.77
N THR A 42 64.70 -26.08 -36.76
CA THR A 42 65.44 -27.34 -36.94
C THR A 42 65.82 -27.65 -38.39
N THR A 43 65.08 -27.15 -39.38
CA THR A 43 65.33 -27.44 -40.81
C THR A 43 66.33 -26.49 -41.50
N GLY A 44 66.76 -25.40 -40.85
CA GLY A 44 67.69 -24.43 -41.46
C GLY A 44 69.17 -24.65 -41.08
N SER A 45 70.08 -23.93 -41.77
CA SER A 45 71.54 -24.07 -41.63
C SER A 45 72.06 -23.84 -40.21
N SER A 46 73.13 -24.52 -39.80
CA SER A 46 73.74 -24.38 -38.47
C SER A 46 74.24 -22.96 -38.16
N THR A 47 74.56 -22.18 -39.20
CA THR A 47 74.83 -20.74 -39.10
C THR A 47 73.52 -19.95 -38.91
N GLY A 48 73.42 -19.20 -37.80
CA GLY A 48 72.27 -18.31 -37.53
C GLY A 48 71.11 -18.93 -36.73
N LEU A 49 71.35 -19.99 -35.96
CA LEU A 49 70.34 -20.62 -35.09
C LEU A 49 69.75 -19.63 -34.07
N GLU A 50 70.60 -18.84 -33.40
CA GLU A 50 70.18 -17.89 -32.38
C GLU A 50 69.18 -16.86 -32.91
N ASN A 51 69.49 -16.24 -34.06
CA ASN A 51 68.61 -15.25 -34.67
C ASN A 51 67.25 -15.84 -35.09
N ARG A 52 67.23 -17.09 -35.58
CA ARG A 52 65.98 -17.78 -35.94
C ARG A 52 65.14 -18.13 -34.71
N ALA A 53 65.79 -18.57 -33.62
CA ALA A 53 65.13 -18.84 -32.36
C ALA A 53 64.53 -17.57 -31.73
N ILE A 54 65.27 -16.46 -31.74
CA ILE A 54 64.77 -15.16 -31.26
C ILE A 54 63.57 -14.71 -32.11
N ALA A 55 63.69 -14.74 -33.45
CA ALA A 55 62.61 -14.35 -34.34
C ALA A 55 61.34 -15.21 -34.15
N ALA A 56 61.50 -16.52 -33.94
CA ALA A 56 60.41 -17.44 -33.63
C ALA A 56 59.71 -17.09 -32.31
N LEU A 57 60.48 -16.89 -31.23
CA LEU A 57 59.92 -16.52 -29.93
C LEU A 57 59.18 -15.17 -29.98
N THR A 58 59.78 -14.17 -30.65
CA THR A 58 59.12 -12.88 -30.88
C THR A 58 57.84 -13.03 -31.71
N GLY A 59 57.88 -13.85 -32.77
CA GLY A 59 56.70 -14.13 -33.61
C GLY A 59 55.56 -14.77 -32.82
N ILE A 60 55.84 -15.79 -32.01
CA ILE A 60 54.86 -16.44 -31.14
C ILE A 60 54.26 -15.44 -30.14
N LEU A 61 55.08 -14.60 -29.52
CA LEU A 61 54.62 -13.58 -28.56
C LEU A 61 53.70 -12.55 -29.22
N VAL A 62 54.04 -12.09 -30.42
CA VAL A 62 53.21 -11.16 -31.20
C VAL A 62 51.87 -11.81 -31.57
N ILE A 63 51.89 -13.04 -32.07
CA ILE A 63 50.66 -13.78 -32.42
C ILE A 63 49.79 -14.01 -31.19
N PHE A 64 50.38 -14.43 -30.06
CA PHE A 64 49.66 -14.61 -28.81
C PHE A 64 49.00 -13.30 -28.35
N SER A 65 49.73 -12.19 -28.39
CA SER A 65 49.21 -10.87 -28.01
C SER A 65 48.04 -10.43 -28.90
N ILE A 66 48.15 -10.64 -30.22
CA ILE A 66 47.08 -10.33 -31.18
C ILE A 66 45.85 -11.20 -30.92
N ASN A 67 46.04 -12.50 -30.77
CA ASN A 67 44.96 -13.45 -30.50
C ASN A 67 44.23 -13.12 -29.19
N LEU A 68 44.98 -12.81 -28.13
CA LEU A 68 44.40 -12.45 -26.83
C LEU A 68 43.62 -11.12 -26.92
N GLY A 69 44.18 -10.12 -27.61
CA GLY A 69 43.51 -8.84 -27.83
C GLY A 69 42.19 -9.00 -28.61
N LEU A 70 42.18 -9.84 -29.65
CA LEU A 70 40.98 -10.13 -30.43
C LEU A 70 39.87 -10.75 -29.57
N VAL A 71 40.22 -11.76 -28.74
CA VAL A 71 39.26 -12.37 -27.81
C VAL A 71 38.73 -11.35 -26.82
N GLY A 72 39.59 -10.51 -26.25
CA GLY A 72 39.20 -9.45 -25.31
C GLY A 72 38.19 -8.47 -25.91
N ILE A 73 38.40 -8.02 -27.15
CA ILE A 73 37.52 -7.08 -27.84
C ILE A 73 36.15 -7.72 -28.12
N ILE A 74 36.13 -8.92 -28.70
CA ILE A 74 34.87 -9.57 -29.14
C ILE A 74 34.03 -9.98 -27.94
N LEU A 75 34.64 -10.60 -26.92
CA LEU A 75 33.90 -11.12 -25.79
C LEU A 75 33.56 -10.00 -24.79
N GLY A 76 34.56 -9.20 -24.42
CA GLY A 76 34.39 -8.13 -23.44
C GLY A 76 33.42 -7.05 -23.91
N GLY A 77 33.53 -6.61 -25.17
CA GLY A 77 32.67 -5.56 -25.72
C GLY A 77 31.18 -5.93 -25.69
N ASN A 78 30.85 -7.15 -26.12
CA ASN A 78 29.46 -7.61 -26.17
C ASN A 78 28.82 -7.76 -24.78
N ILE A 79 29.58 -8.25 -23.78
CA ILE A 79 29.05 -8.34 -22.41
C ILE A 79 28.87 -6.95 -21.80
N ALA A 80 29.89 -6.08 -21.93
CA ALA A 80 29.86 -4.76 -21.34
C ALA A 80 28.67 -3.93 -21.85
N LEU A 81 28.38 -4.01 -23.15
CA LEU A 81 27.22 -3.36 -23.74
C LEU A 81 25.90 -3.92 -23.19
N ALA A 82 25.75 -5.24 -23.12
CA ALA A 82 24.52 -5.86 -22.62
C ALA A 82 24.27 -5.55 -21.14
N LEU A 83 25.32 -5.55 -20.30
CA LEU A 83 25.21 -5.19 -18.88
C LEU A 83 24.91 -3.70 -18.70
N ARG A 84 25.50 -2.82 -19.52
CA ARG A 84 25.20 -1.39 -19.49
C ARG A 84 23.74 -1.10 -19.88
N GLN A 85 23.23 -1.79 -20.90
CA GLN A 85 21.82 -1.69 -21.29
C GLN A 85 20.89 -2.19 -20.20
N LEU A 86 21.20 -3.35 -19.59
CA LEU A 86 20.42 -3.88 -18.48
C LEU A 86 20.43 -2.93 -17.27
N GLY A 87 21.59 -2.34 -16.95
CA GLY A 87 21.71 -1.35 -15.89
C GLY A 87 20.86 -0.10 -16.15
N SER A 88 20.88 0.42 -17.37
CA SER A 88 20.02 1.56 -17.75
C SER A 88 18.54 1.23 -17.61
N LYS A 89 18.12 0.02 -18.02
CA LYS A 89 16.75 -0.47 -17.86
C LYS A 89 16.36 -0.63 -16.39
N ALA A 90 17.26 -1.17 -15.57
CA ALA A 90 17.04 -1.29 -14.14
C ALA A 90 16.91 0.07 -13.44
N GLU A 91 17.66 1.09 -13.90
CA GLU A 91 17.53 2.46 -13.43
C GLU A 91 16.15 3.06 -13.80
N GLU A 92 15.66 2.79 -15.01
CA GLU A 92 14.29 3.18 -15.39
C GLU A 92 13.23 2.53 -14.50
N ILE A 93 13.35 1.24 -14.19
CA ILE A 93 12.47 0.56 -13.22
C ILE A 93 12.56 1.22 -11.85
N GLY A 94 13.76 1.56 -11.39
CA GLY A 94 13.97 2.26 -10.13
C GLY A 94 13.33 3.65 -10.09
N ASN A 95 13.14 4.28 -11.26
CA ASN A 95 12.42 5.55 -11.42
C ASN A 95 10.91 5.37 -11.62
N GLY A 96 10.38 4.15 -11.51
CA GLY A 96 8.95 3.85 -11.62
C GLY A 96 8.46 3.58 -13.05
N ASN A 97 9.36 3.40 -14.02
CA ASN A 97 8.97 3.00 -15.37
C ASN A 97 8.95 1.46 -15.49
N PHE A 98 7.77 0.86 -15.35
CA PHE A 98 7.57 -0.59 -15.48
C PHE A 98 7.24 -1.02 -16.92
N ASP A 99 6.88 -0.11 -17.82
CA ASP A 99 6.59 -0.39 -19.24
C ASP A 99 7.86 -0.45 -20.10
N ILE A 100 8.88 -1.15 -19.60
CA ILE A 100 10.15 -1.33 -20.33
C ILE A 100 10.30 -2.76 -20.82
N ASP A 101 10.71 -2.93 -22.07
CA ASP A 101 10.98 -4.25 -22.62
C ASP A 101 12.31 -4.82 -22.08
N LEU A 102 12.22 -5.92 -21.34
CA LEU A 102 13.36 -6.70 -20.83
C LEU A 102 13.56 -8.02 -21.58
N THR A 103 12.86 -8.23 -22.70
CA THR A 103 13.06 -9.43 -23.50
C THR A 103 14.44 -9.46 -24.14
N THR A 104 15.03 -10.64 -24.22
CA THR A 104 16.33 -10.85 -24.85
C THR A 104 16.36 -12.18 -25.58
N SER A 105 17.03 -12.20 -26.74
CA SER A 105 17.28 -13.44 -27.47
C SER A 105 18.49 -14.20 -26.93
N ARG A 106 19.14 -13.69 -25.86
CA ARG A 106 20.29 -14.35 -25.23
C ARG A 106 19.82 -15.50 -24.36
N VAL A 107 20.46 -16.65 -24.54
CA VAL A 107 20.18 -17.89 -23.81
C VAL A 107 21.31 -18.26 -22.85
N ASP A 108 22.18 -17.31 -22.53
CA ASP A 108 23.34 -17.48 -21.66
C ASP A 108 23.11 -16.82 -20.29
N GLU A 109 24.13 -16.78 -19.43
CA GLU A 109 24.05 -16.25 -18.07
C GLU A 109 23.61 -14.79 -18.04
N VAL A 110 23.92 -14.00 -19.08
CA VAL A 110 23.42 -12.63 -19.18
C VAL A 110 21.93 -12.63 -19.52
N GLY A 111 21.46 -13.55 -20.37
CA GLY A 111 20.03 -13.76 -20.60
C GLY A 111 19.28 -14.06 -19.29
N SER A 112 19.84 -14.95 -18.46
CA SER A 112 19.27 -15.25 -17.14
C SER A 112 19.22 -14.02 -16.21
N LEU A 113 20.17 -13.09 -16.31
CA LEU A 113 20.11 -11.82 -15.58
C LEU A 113 18.95 -10.93 -16.08
N TYR A 114 18.72 -10.86 -17.39
CA TYR A 114 17.55 -10.15 -17.94
C TYR A 114 16.24 -10.75 -17.42
N ASP A 115 16.12 -12.09 -17.44
CA ASP A 115 14.93 -12.78 -16.92
C ASP A 115 14.72 -12.51 -15.42
N THR A 116 15.80 -12.52 -14.64
CA THR A 116 15.74 -12.26 -13.18
C THR A 116 15.30 -10.82 -12.89
N VAL A 117 15.88 -9.84 -13.59
CA VAL A 117 15.49 -8.43 -13.46
C VAL A 117 14.06 -8.22 -13.94
N GLY A 118 13.64 -8.92 -15.00
CA GLY A 118 12.26 -8.92 -15.48
C GLY A 118 11.28 -9.42 -14.41
N GLY A 119 11.58 -10.56 -13.80
CA GLY A 119 10.75 -11.07 -12.70
C GLY A 119 10.69 -10.13 -11.49
N MET A 120 11.79 -9.42 -11.18
CA MET A 120 11.79 -8.38 -10.14
C MET A 120 10.90 -7.20 -10.50
N ARG A 121 10.96 -6.72 -11.76
CA ARG A 121 10.08 -5.64 -12.27
C ARG A 121 8.61 -6.04 -12.14
N ASP A 122 8.25 -7.22 -12.62
CA ASP A 122 6.86 -7.70 -12.62
C ASP A 122 6.32 -7.84 -11.19
N SER A 123 7.17 -8.31 -10.27
CA SER A 123 6.83 -8.40 -8.84
C SER A 123 6.62 -7.01 -8.22
N LEU A 124 7.46 -6.04 -8.57
CA LEU A 124 7.34 -4.66 -8.08
C LEU A 124 6.08 -3.97 -8.63
N GLU A 125 5.78 -4.14 -9.91
CA GLU A 125 4.57 -3.64 -10.55
C GLU A 125 3.31 -4.20 -9.88
N THR A 126 3.25 -5.53 -9.70
CA THR A 126 2.14 -6.18 -8.99
C THR A 126 1.99 -5.66 -7.55
N THR A 127 3.12 -5.50 -6.83
CA THR A 127 3.09 -4.98 -5.46
C THR A 127 2.56 -3.54 -5.42
N LEU A 128 2.93 -2.71 -6.39
CA LEU A 128 2.45 -1.33 -6.47
C LEU A 128 0.94 -1.29 -6.69
N GLU A 129 0.43 -2.09 -7.64
CA GLU A 129 -1.02 -2.21 -7.89
C GLU A 129 -1.78 -2.65 -6.63
N GLU A 130 -1.25 -3.63 -5.89
CA GLU A 130 -1.85 -4.09 -4.64
C GLU A 130 -1.89 -2.99 -3.57
N VAL A 131 -0.79 -2.24 -3.41
CA VAL A 131 -0.71 -1.14 -2.45
C VAL A 131 -1.67 -0.01 -2.83
N GLU A 132 -1.78 0.34 -4.10
CA GLU A 132 -2.73 1.36 -4.57
C GLU A 132 -4.18 0.91 -4.31
N ALA A 133 -4.51 -0.34 -4.60
CA ALA A 133 -5.84 -0.89 -4.32
C ALA A 133 -6.15 -0.98 -2.82
N GLU A 134 -5.14 -1.23 -1.96
CA GLU A 134 -5.30 -1.20 -0.52
C GLU A 134 -5.46 0.22 0.03
N GLN A 135 -4.71 1.19 -0.50
CA GLN A 135 -4.89 2.60 -0.15
C GLN A 135 -6.28 3.10 -0.51
N GLN A 136 -6.81 2.73 -1.68
CA GLN A 136 -8.17 3.08 -2.07
C GLN A 136 -9.20 2.49 -1.09
N ARG A 137 -9.09 1.19 -0.76
CA ARG A 137 -9.97 0.53 0.21
C ARG A 137 -9.89 1.18 1.59
N ALA A 138 -8.70 1.55 2.05
CA ALA A 138 -8.51 2.23 3.33
C ALA A 138 -9.17 3.62 3.33
N GLN A 139 -9.06 4.36 2.22
CA GLN A 139 -9.69 5.66 2.06
C GLN A 139 -11.22 5.56 2.06
N GLU A 140 -11.79 4.59 1.35
CA GLU A 140 -13.23 4.31 1.35
C GLU A 140 -13.73 3.90 2.76
N ALA A 141 -13.00 3.02 3.45
CA ALA A 141 -13.33 2.62 4.81
C ALA A 141 -13.31 3.80 5.79
N LYS A 142 -12.35 4.72 5.63
CA LYS A 142 -12.28 5.95 6.43
C LYS A 142 -13.48 6.85 6.17
N GLN A 143 -13.84 7.08 4.91
CA GLN A 143 -15.01 7.90 4.55
C GLN A 143 -16.31 7.33 5.13
N ASN A 144 -16.53 6.02 5.00
CA ASN A 144 -17.70 5.35 5.57
C ASN A 144 -17.74 5.46 7.11
N ALA A 145 -16.58 5.38 7.77
CA ALA A 145 -16.48 5.53 9.22
C ALA A 145 -16.79 6.97 9.66
N GLU A 146 -16.32 7.98 8.91
CA GLU A 146 -16.60 9.40 9.16
C GLU A 146 -18.08 9.72 8.98
N GLU A 147 -18.71 9.21 7.92
CA GLU A 147 -20.15 9.37 7.67
C GLU A 147 -20.97 8.78 8.84
N LYS A 148 -20.68 7.52 9.20
CA LYS A 148 -21.36 6.86 10.32
C LYS A 148 -21.13 7.57 11.66
N ALA A 149 -19.95 8.14 11.88
CA ALA A 149 -19.67 8.92 13.08
C ALA A 149 -20.54 10.19 13.13
N SER A 150 -20.72 10.86 11.99
CA SER A 150 -21.57 12.06 11.88
C SER A 150 -23.05 11.74 12.10
N GLU A 151 -23.54 10.62 11.56
CA GLU A 151 -24.91 10.15 11.80
C GLU A 151 -25.15 9.90 13.30
N LEU A 152 -24.23 9.18 13.96
CA LEU A 152 -24.31 8.89 15.39
C LEU A 152 -24.23 10.15 16.25
N GLU A 153 -23.45 11.16 15.85
CA GLU A 153 -23.39 12.44 16.54
C GLU A 153 -24.73 13.18 16.46
N THR A 154 -25.35 13.18 15.27
CA THR A 154 -26.68 13.78 15.04
C THR A 154 -27.75 13.08 15.87
N GLU A 155 -27.77 11.74 15.89
CA GLU A 155 -28.70 10.96 16.69
C GLU A 155 -28.52 11.23 18.20
N ARG A 156 -27.27 11.30 18.67
CA ARG A 156 -26.97 11.66 20.07
C ARG A 156 -27.44 13.06 20.43
N ALA A 157 -27.31 14.02 19.52
CA ALA A 157 -27.80 15.38 19.74
C ALA A 157 -29.33 15.41 19.90
N GLN A 158 -30.05 14.69 19.04
CA GLN A 158 -31.51 14.58 19.11
C GLN A 158 -31.98 13.90 20.41
N ILE A 159 -31.33 12.80 20.80
CA ILE A 159 -31.65 12.12 22.07
C ILE A 159 -31.42 13.06 23.26
N LYS A 160 -30.34 13.83 23.23
CA LYS A 160 -30.04 14.79 24.30
C LYS A 160 -31.09 15.90 24.37
N GLU A 161 -31.54 16.42 23.25
CA GLU A 161 -32.61 17.42 23.17
C GLU A 161 -33.92 16.88 23.76
N LEU A 162 -34.34 15.68 23.33
CA LEU A 162 -35.53 15.01 23.86
C LEU A 162 -35.44 14.75 25.38
N GLN A 163 -34.25 14.36 25.87
CA GLN A 163 -34.03 14.17 27.31
C GLN A 163 -34.13 15.49 28.08
N GLN A 164 -33.60 16.58 27.54
CA GLN A 164 -33.69 17.91 28.15
C GLN A 164 -35.14 18.41 28.19
N GLU A 165 -35.89 18.21 27.11
CA GLU A 165 -37.31 18.55 27.05
C GLU A 165 -38.14 17.73 28.05
N ALA A 166 -37.94 16.41 28.10
CA ALA A 166 -38.63 15.54 29.05
C ALA A 166 -38.32 15.91 30.51
N GLU A 167 -37.06 16.23 30.83
CA GLU A 167 -36.68 16.66 32.17
C GLU A 167 -37.30 18.01 32.53
N HIS A 168 -37.36 18.96 31.60
CA HIS A 168 -38.03 20.25 31.82
C HIS A 168 -39.53 20.05 32.09
N GLN A 169 -40.23 19.25 31.29
CA GLN A 169 -41.65 18.92 31.52
C GLN A 169 -41.85 18.25 32.88
N ARG A 170 -40.99 17.30 33.26
CA ARG A 170 -41.04 16.63 34.56
C ARG A 170 -40.87 17.63 35.71
N GLN A 171 -39.96 18.60 35.59
CA GLN A 171 -39.75 19.64 36.60
C GLN A 171 -40.97 20.56 36.73
N GLN A 172 -41.59 20.95 35.61
CA GLN A 172 -42.82 21.74 35.62
C GLN A 172 -43.95 21.01 36.35
N LEU A 173 -44.20 19.74 36.00
CA LEU A 173 -45.23 18.91 36.65
C LEU A 173 -44.96 18.72 38.15
N THR A 174 -43.69 18.53 38.53
CA THR A 174 -43.31 18.39 39.95
C THR A 174 -43.58 19.68 40.72
N THR A 175 -43.18 20.83 40.16
CA THR A 175 -43.39 22.14 40.78
C THR A 175 -44.88 22.43 40.94
N GLU A 176 -45.68 22.15 39.93
CA GLU A 176 -47.13 22.33 39.97
C GLU A 176 -47.80 21.40 40.99
N ALA A 177 -47.39 20.12 41.06
CA ALA A 177 -47.88 19.19 42.06
C ALA A 177 -47.58 19.66 43.50
N GLU A 178 -46.39 20.23 43.75
CA GLU A 178 -46.06 20.83 45.04
C GLU A 178 -46.94 22.04 45.36
N GLN A 179 -47.19 22.92 44.39
CA GLN A 179 -48.10 24.07 44.56
C GLN A 179 -49.53 23.62 44.87
N PHE A 180 -50.01 22.57 44.19
CA PHE A 180 -51.31 21.98 44.46
C PHE A 180 -51.37 21.41 45.87
N SER A 181 -50.36 20.64 46.26
CA SER A 181 -50.28 20.08 47.62
C SER A 181 -50.30 21.17 48.70
N GLN A 182 -49.59 22.29 48.49
CA GLN A 182 -49.60 23.41 49.44
C GLN A 182 -50.97 24.07 49.54
N THR A 183 -51.65 24.28 48.41
CA THR A 183 -52.99 24.87 48.38
C THR A 183 -54.03 23.94 49.02
N MET A 184 -53.98 22.65 48.71
CA MET A 184 -54.85 21.65 49.33
C MET A 184 -54.65 21.63 50.86
N ALA A 185 -53.41 21.70 51.34
CA ALA A 185 -53.12 21.78 52.77
C ALA A 185 -53.64 23.08 53.42
N ALA A 186 -53.57 24.22 52.74
CA ALA A 186 -54.15 25.48 53.23
C ALA A 186 -55.68 25.39 53.35
N CYS A 187 -56.35 24.81 52.35
CA CYS A 187 -57.79 24.58 52.38
C CYS A 187 -58.19 23.65 53.53
N ALA A 188 -57.43 22.57 53.76
CA ALA A 188 -57.66 21.65 54.88
C ALA A 188 -57.55 22.33 56.25
N ASN A 189 -56.74 23.39 56.36
CA ASN A 189 -56.63 24.24 57.55
C ASN A 189 -57.69 25.37 57.61
N GLY A 190 -58.73 25.31 56.77
CA GLY A 190 -59.87 26.22 56.79
C GLY A 190 -59.79 27.42 55.84
N GLN A 191 -58.74 27.55 55.02
CA GLN A 191 -58.62 28.62 54.03
C GLN A 191 -59.32 28.27 52.71
N LEU A 192 -60.64 28.15 52.73
CA LEU A 192 -61.45 27.67 51.58
C LEU A 192 -61.60 28.69 50.43
N ASN A 193 -61.02 29.89 50.57
CA ASN A 193 -61.01 30.90 49.52
C ASN A 193 -59.89 30.70 48.48
N LYS A 194 -59.03 29.69 48.66
CA LYS A 194 -57.97 29.33 47.72
C LYS A 194 -58.50 28.37 46.64
N ARG A 195 -57.93 28.46 45.44
CA ARG A 195 -58.25 27.60 44.29
C ARG A 195 -56.99 27.01 43.70
N LEU A 196 -57.12 25.83 43.10
CA LEU A 196 -56.08 25.26 42.26
C LEU A 196 -56.16 25.87 40.86
N GLU A 197 -55.04 26.31 40.33
CA GLU A 197 -54.90 26.80 38.96
C GLU A 197 -53.80 26.00 38.29
N SER A 198 -54.15 25.30 37.21
CA SER A 198 -53.12 24.62 36.42
C SER A 198 -52.40 25.64 35.54
N THR A 199 -51.07 25.55 35.52
CA THR A 199 -50.19 26.44 34.73
C THR A 199 -49.44 25.69 33.64
N THR A 200 -49.61 24.36 33.59
CA THR A 200 -48.97 23.46 32.62
C THR A 200 -50.01 22.91 31.66
N ASP A 201 -49.61 22.59 30.42
CA ASP A 201 -50.48 22.00 29.39
C ASP A 201 -50.66 20.49 29.60
N ASN A 202 -51.03 20.11 30.83
CA ASN A 202 -51.21 18.71 31.23
C ASN A 202 -52.67 18.47 31.60
N GLU A 203 -53.37 17.74 30.72
CA GLU A 203 -54.81 17.46 30.87
C GLU A 203 -55.17 16.84 32.23
N ALA A 204 -54.30 15.98 32.78
CA ALA A 204 -54.54 15.37 34.09
C ALA A 204 -54.43 16.38 35.23
N MET A 205 -53.45 17.29 35.19
CA MET A 205 -53.32 18.36 36.19
C MET A 205 -54.48 19.36 36.11
N GLU A 206 -54.94 19.69 34.90
CA GLU A 206 -56.14 20.53 34.70
C GLU A 206 -57.40 19.87 35.26
N GLU A 207 -57.61 18.58 34.99
CA GLU A 207 -58.75 17.83 35.48
C GLU A 207 -58.75 17.72 37.01
N ILE A 208 -57.58 17.50 37.62
CA ILE A 208 -57.40 17.48 39.08
C ILE A 208 -57.76 18.85 39.67
N ALA A 209 -57.26 19.95 39.08
CA ALA A 209 -57.55 21.30 39.53
C ALA A 209 -59.05 21.61 39.48
N ARG A 210 -59.70 21.28 38.35
CA ARG A 210 -61.14 21.47 38.14
C ARG A 210 -61.96 20.69 39.16
N SER A 211 -61.72 19.39 39.28
CA SER A 211 -62.46 18.51 40.18
C SER A 211 -62.34 18.94 41.65
N PHE A 212 -61.14 19.37 42.06
CA PHE A 212 -60.92 19.87 43.42
C PHE A 212 -61.63 21.21 43.67
N ASN A 213 -61.62 22.13 42.70
CA ASN A 213 -62.31 23.40 42.82
C ASN A 213 -63.83 23.23 42.88
N GLU A 214 -64.41 22.34 42.07
CA GLU A 214 -65.83 21.98 42.13
C GLU A 214 -66.21 21.39 43.50
N MET A 215 -65.36 20.53 44.06
CA MET A 215 -65.56 20.01 45.42
C MET A 215 -65.56 21.15 46.46
N LEU A 216 -64.63 22.10 46.36
CA LEU A 216 -64.59 23.27 47.24
C LEU A 216 -65.81 24.18 47.10
N ASP A 217 -66.34 24.35 45.88
CA ASP A 217 -67.58 25.10 45.65
C ASP A 217 -68.75 24.47 46.41
N GLY A 218 -68.91 23.15 46.29
CA GLY A 218 -69.95 22.42 47.02
C GLY A 218 -69.82 22.55 48.55
N ILE A 219 -68.60 22.56 49.09
CA ILE A 219 -68.37 22.77 50.53
C ILE A 219 -68.72 24.21 50.94
N CYS A 220 -68.25 25.21 50.18
CA CYS A 220 -68.50 26.61 50.44
C CYS A 220 -69.98 26.99 50.36
N ASP A 221 -70.78 26.30 49.55
CA ASP A 221 -72.23 26.50 49.49
C ASP A 221 -72.96 25.96 50.74
N VAL A 222 -72.43 24.91 51.37
CA VAL A 222 -73.05 24.26 52.55
C VAL A 222 -72.71 24.98 53.86
N VAL A 223 -71.50 25.54 54.00
CA VAL A 223 -71.04 26.22 55.23
C VAL A 223 -71.96 27.38 55.67
N PRO A 224 -72.44 28.29 54.79
CA PRO A 224 -73.39 29.35 55.14
C PRO A 224 -74.71 28.82 55.70
N ILE A 225 -75.21 27.70 55.18
CA ILE A 225 -76.48 27.09 55.60
C ILE A 225 -76.39 26.67 57.07
N PHE A 226 -75.28 26.07 57.50
CA PHE A 226 -75.07 25.70 58.89
C PHE A 226 -74.86 26.89 59.83
N SER A 227 -74.19 27.96 59.37
CA SER A 227 -74.01 29.19 60.16
C SER A 227 -75.31 29.98 60.38
N SER A 228 -76.36 29.71 59.61
CA SER A 228 -77.69 30.34 59.76
C SER A 228 -78.63 29.60 60.73
N PHE A 229 -78.23 28.42 61.23
CA PHE A 229 -79.01 27.57 62.13
C PHE A 229 -78.56 27.64 63.61
N GLN A 230 -77.53 28.43 63.92
CA GLN A 230 -77.07 28.75 65.28
C GLN A 230 -77.44 30.19 65.65
#